data_AF-A0A9E0CU78-F1
#
_entry.id   AF-A0A9E0CU78-F1
#
_cell.length_a   1.000
_cell.length_b   1.000
_cell.length_c   1.000
_cell.angle_alpha   90.00
_cell.angle_beta   90.00
_cell.angle_gamma   90.00
#
_symmetry.space_group_name_H-M   'P 1'
#
loop_
_entity.id
_entity.type
_entity.pdbx_description
1 polymer ?
#
loop_
_entity_poly.entity_id
_entity_poly.type
_entity_poly.pdbx_seq_one_letter_code
_entity_poly.pdbx_strand_id
1 'polypeptide(L)'
;MSSSSITPAEERPTWRGWLHVGAFVLSIPAGVLLILAADHASARVAASIYAASLLLGFGTSAGYHRLARRERTQAIMQRLDHSMIFVLIAGSYTPVCLLGLPTSWGIPLLCVVWSFAAVGILVKQFAFERFKVLEYSLYPILGWILVVAAPALLRNMTPVELSLLLAGGLLYTIGIPVLVRERPDPWPRTFGYHEIWHGFTVAAGACHFATMGLLIRG
;
A
#
# COMPACT_ATOMS: atom_id res chain seq x y z
N MET A 1 -46.25 -19.74 12.11
CA MET A 1 -45.04 -19.02 12.51
C MET A 1 -43.93 -19.42 11.55
N SER A 2 -43.65 -18.57 10.56
CA SER A 2 -42.65 -18.84 9.53
C SER A 2 -41.26 -18.71 10.14
N SER A 3 -40.51 -19.82 10.17
CA SER A 3 -39.09 -19.84 10.51
C SER A 3 -38.35 -19.02 9.45
N SER A 4 -37.98 -17.80 9.78
CA SER A 4 -37.08 -17.00 8.94
C SER A 4 -35.76 -17.75 8.83
N SER A 5 -35.52 -18.34 7.66
CA SER A 5 -34.22 -18.83 7.26
C SER A 5 -33.24 -17.66 7.31
N ILE A 6 -32.40 -17.62 8.35
CA ILE A 6 -31.16 -16.85 8.29
C ILE A 6 -30.38 -17.48 7.14
N THR A 7 -30.40 -16.83 5.98
CA THR A 7 -29.38 -17.08 4.96
C THR A 7 -28.04 -16.86 5.66
N PRO A 8 -27.06 -17.79 5.57
CA PRO A 8 -25.75 -17.52 6.11
C PRO A 8 -25.25 -16.28 5.38
N ALA A 9 -25.23 -15.13 6.06
CA ALA A 9 -24.47 -13.99 5.59
C ALA A 9 -23.07 -14.54 5.36
N GLU A 10 -22.58 -14.51 4.12
CA GLU A 10 -21.29 -15.08 3.72
C GLU A 10 -20.23 -14.74 4.79
N GLU A 11 -19.91 -15.73 5.63
CA GLU A 11 -18.94 -15.52 6.68
C GLU A 11 -17.60 -15.21 6.00
N ARG A 12 -17.00 -14.07 6.36
CA ARG A 12 -15.68 -13.69 5.86
C ARG A 12 -14.71 -14.85 6.13
N PRO A 13 -13.78 -15.15 5.19
CA PRO A 13 -12.79 -16.21 5.41
C PRO A 13 -12.04 -16.01 6.73
N THR A 14 -11.71 -17.09 7.43
CA THR A 14 -11.13 -17.00 8.77
C THR A 14 -9.81 -16.22 8.81
N TRP A 15 -9.00 -16.29 7.73
CA TRP A 15 -7.74 -15.56 7.59
C TRP A 15 -7.89 -14.09 7.19
N ARG A 16 -9.10 -13.61 6.90
CA ARG A 16 -9.33 -12.24 6.43
C ARG A 16 -8.72 -11.21 7.38
N GLY A 17 -7.76 -10.46 6.85
CA GLY A 17 -7.03 -9.40 7.56
C GLY A 17 -5.82 -9.83 8.40
N TRP A 18 -5.57 -11.12 8.62
CA TRP A 18 -4.47 -11.56 9.51
C TRP A 18 -3.08 -11.23 8.99
N LEU A 19 -2.86 -11.29 7.67
CA LEU A 19 -1.59 -10.88 7.08
C LEU A 19 -1.27 -9.40 7.36
N HIS A 20 -2.27 -8.52 7.27
CA HIS A 20 -2.11 -7.10 7.60
C HIS A 20 -1.98 -6.86 9.10
N VAL A 21 -2.57 -7.69 9.97
CA VAL A 21 -2.29 -7.66 11.42
C VAL A 21 -0.80 -7.93 11.67
N GLY A 22 -0.27 -9.02 11.09
CA GLY A 22 1.15 -9.35 11.20
C GLY A 22 2.05 -8.23 10.66
N ALA A 23 1.73 -7.72 9.47
CA ALA A 23 2.47 -6.63 8.84
C ALA A 23 2.41 -5.33 9.66
N PHE A 24 1.27 -5.01 10.29
CA PHE A 24 1.14 -3.86 11.18
C PHE A 24 2.02 -3.99 12.43
N VAL A 25 2.02 -5.16 13.07
CA VAL A 25 2.87 -5.40 14.25
C VAL A 25 4.34 -5.32 13.88
N LEU A 26 4.74 -5.87 12.73
CA LEU A 26 6.12 -5.83 12.25
C LEU A 26 6.56 -4.43 11.78
N SER A 27 5.64 -3.62 11.25
CA SER A 27 5.97 -2.28 10.76
C SER A 27 6.34 -1.30 11.88
N ILE A 28 5.90 -1.55 13.12
CA ILE A 28 6.27 -0.74 14.29
C ILE A 28 7.79 -0.80 14.55
N PRO A 29 8.39 -1.94 14.93
CA PRO A 29 9.84 -2.01 15.16
C PRO A 29 10.63 -1.74 13.88
N ALA A 30 10.16 -2.20 12.71
CA ALA A 30 10.83 -1.95 11.44
C ALA A 30 10.91 -0.43 11.13
N GLY A 31 9.81 0.30 11.33
CA GLY A 31 9.77 1.75 11.14
C GLY A 31 10.66 2.51 12.12
N VAL A 32 10.65 2.13 13.40
CA VAL A 32 11.54 2.71 14.42
C VAL A 32 13.00 2.49 14.04
N LEU A 33 13.38 1.26 13.69
CA LEU A 33 14.75 0.94 13.28
C LEU A 33 15.16 1.73 12.03
N LEU A 34 14.27 1.88 11.05
CA LEU A 34 14.53 2.63 9.83
C LEU A 34 14.78 4.11 10.11
N ILE A 35 14.00 4.74 11.00
CA ILE A 35 14.17 6.14 11.39
C ILE A 35 15.47 6.34 12.16
N LEU A 36 15.81 5.42 13.08
CA LEU A 36 17.03 5.49 13.88
C LEU A 36 18.30 5.26 13.05
N ALA A 37 18.21 4.44 11.99
CA ALA A 37 19.31 4.15 11.09
C ALA A 37 19.54 5.23 10.01
N ALA A 38 18.73 6.29 9.95
CA ALA A 38 18.86 7.34 8.95
C ALA A 38 19.89 8.40 9.35
N ASP A 39 20.90 8.59 8.50
CA ASP A 39 22.13 9.32 8.83
C ASP A 39 21.98 10.84 8.83
N HIS A 40 21.03 11.37 8.06
CA HIS A 40 20.81 12.81 7.92
C HIS A 40 19.32 13.19 7.91
N ALA A 41 19.04 14.49 7.99
CA ALA A 41 17.69 15.01 8.20
C ALA A 41 16.70 14.59 7.10
N SER A 42 17.08 14.69 5.81
CA SER A 42 16.21 14.27 4.71
C SER A 42 15.93 12.76 4.73
N ALA A 43 16.92 11.92 5.07
CA ALA A 43 16.72 10.48 5.23
C ALA A 43 15.76 10.17 6.38
N ARG A 44 15.86 10.88 7.51
CA ARG A 44 14.93 10.73 8.64
C ARG A 44 13.50 11.14 8.29
N VAL A 45 13.32 12.23 7.53
CA VAL A 45 12.00 12.66 7.05
C VAL A 45 11.41 11.61 6.12
N ALA A 46 12.19 11.14 5.14
CA ALA A 46 11.77 10.09 4.22
C ALA A 46 11.40 8.79 4.96
N ALA A 47 12.21 8.37 5.93
CA ALA A 47 11.99 7.17 6.75
C ALA A 47 10.72 7.31 7.58
N SER A 48 10.49 8.49 8.17
CA SER A 48 9.32 8.76 9.00
C SER A 48 8.03 8.72 8.18
N ILE A 49 8.03 9.34 7.00
CA ILE A 49 6.86 9.35 6.11
C ILE A 49 6.54 7.93 5.62
N TYR A 50 7.57 7.17 5.21
CA TYR A 50 7.39 5.79 4.76
C TYR A 50 6.94 4.86 5.89
N ALA A 51 7.55 4.96 7.07
CA ALA A 51 7.14 4.17 8.24
C ALA A 51 5.70 4.48 8.66
N ALA A 52 5.32 5.76 8.67
CA ALA A 52 3.95 6.17 8.96
C ALA A 52 2.95 5.64 7.94
N SER A 53 3.27 5.64 6.64
CA SER A 53 2.37 5.12 5.61
C SER A 53 2.17 3.61 5.74
N LEU A 54 3.21 2.82 6.04
CA LEU A 54 3.09 1.38 6.33
C LEU A 54 2.25 1.12 7.56
N LEU A 55 2.51 1.84 8.66
CA LEU A 55 1.81 1.68 9.93
C LEU A 55 0.31 1.99 9.76
N LEU A 56 -0.01 3.13 9.17
CA LEU A 56 -1.39 3.55 8.93
C LEU A 56 -2.06 2.60 7.92
N GLY A 57 -1.35 2.16 6.89
CA GLY A 57 -1.92 1.32 5.84
C GLY A 57 -2.32 -0.05 6.35
N PHE A 58 -1.35 -0.78 6.91
CA PHE A 58 -1.61 -2.10 7.47
C PHE A 58 -2.52 -2.04 8.70
N GLY A 59 -2.37 -1.02 9.56
CA GLY A 59 -3.21 -0.85 10.74
C GLY A 59 -4.68 -0.59 10.39
N THR A 60 -4.93 0.31 9.44
CA THR A 60 -6.31 0.59 8.97
C THR A 60 -6.93 -0.66 8.35
N SER A 61 -6.17 -1.39 7.53
CA SER A 61 -6.66 -2.60 6.89
C SER A 61 -6.93 -3.74 7.87
N ALA A 62 -6.02 -3.95 8.82
CA ALA A 62 -6.21 -4.88 9.93
C ALA A 62 -7.48 -4.53 10.73
N GLY A 63 -7.64 -3.26 11.10
CA GLY A 63 -8.83 -2.78 11.81
C GLY A 63 -10.12 -2.99 11.01
N TYR A 64 -10.11 -2.69 9.71
CA TYR A 64 -11.26 -2.88 8.83
C TYR A 64 -11.71 -4.34 8.79
N HIS A 65 -10.77 -5.25 8.54
CA HIS A 65 -11.11 -6.66 8.38
C HIS A 65 -11.41 -7.36 9.71
N ARG A 66 -10.72 -6.98 10.79
CA ARG A 66 -10.82 -7.69 12.09
C ARG A 66 -11.81 -7.06 13.08
N LEU A 67 -12.01 -5.75 13.05
CA LEU A 67 -12.74 -5.04 14.11
C LEU A 67 -14.04 -4.38 13.60
N ALA A 68 -14.11 -3.99 12.33
CA ALA A 68 -15.31 -3.38 11.76
C ALA A 68 -16.43 -4.42 11.54
N ARG A 69 -17.40 -4.47 12.47
CA ARG A 69 -18.54 -5.40 12.46
C ARG A 69 -19.91 -4.72 12.29
N ARG A 70 -20.05 -3.46 12.70
CA ARG A 70 -21.26 -2.67 12.49
C ARG A 70 -21.23 -2.08 11.08
N GLU A 71 -22.38 -2.07 10.39
CA GLU A 71 -22.51 -1.60 9.00
C GLU A 71 -21.88 -0.20 8.79
N ARG A 72 -22.25 0.78 9.63
CA ARG A 72 -21.68 2.14 9.55
C ARG A 72 -20.16 2.14 9.71
N THR A 73 -19.62 1.40 10.68
CA THR A 73 -18.19 1.32 10.93
C THR A 73 -17.47 0.62 9.77
N GLN A 74 -18.08 -0.43 9.20
CA GLN A 74 -17.55 -1.15 8.06
C GLN A 74 -17.48 -0.24 6.82
N ALA A 75 -18.51 0.55 6.54
CA ALA A 75 -18.51 1.48 5.42
C ALA A 75 -17.42 2.56 5.56
N ILE A 76 -17.26 3.14 6.75
CA ILE A 76 -16.21 4.15 7.01
C ILE A 76 -14.82 3.52 6.89
N MET A 77 -14.59 2.40 7.59
CA MET A 77 -13.29 1.73 7.59
C MET A 77 -12.91 1.20 6.21
N GLN A 78 -13.87 0.77 5.38
CA GLN A 78 -13.61 0.37 4.00
C GLN A 78 -13.12 1.53 3.14
N ARG A 79 -13.71 2.73 3.31
CA ARG A 79 -13.25 3.92 2.59
C ARG A 79 -11.84 4.30 3.03
N LEU A 80 -11.57 4.28 4.33
CA LEU A 80 -10.24 4.54 4.89
C LEU A 80 -9.20 3.54 4.41
N ASP A 81 -9.50 2.24 4.47
CA ASP A 81 -8.61 1.15 4.06
C ASP A 81 -8.17 1.31 2.59
N HIS A 82 -9.13 1.53 1.70
CA HIS A 82 -8.82 1.79 0.30
C HIS A 82 -8.11 3.14 0.09
N SER A 83 -8.45 4.20 0.83
CA SER A 83 -7.72 5.47 0.78
C SER A 83 -6.25 5.30 1.16
N MET A 84 -5.94 4.38 2.07
CA MET A 84 -4.56 4.12 2.48
C MET A 84 -3.67 3.55 1.38
N ILE A 85 -4.23 2.98 0.30
CA ILE A 85 -3.45 2.56 -0.87
C ILE A 85 -2.76 3.78 -1.51
N PHE A 86 -3.46 4.91 -1.64
CA PHE A 86 -2.87 6.15 -2.17
C PHE A 86 -1.75 6.69 -1.27
N VAL A 87 -1.96 6.65 0.06
CA VAL A 87 -0.95 7.08 1.04
C VAL A 87 0.26 6.15 1.01
N LEU A 88 0.06 4.84 0.86
CA LEU A 88 1.15 3.87 0.80
C LEU A 88 1.97 4.02 -0.48
N ILE A 89 1.33 4.30 -1.62
CA ILE A 89 2.01 4.66 -2.86
C ILE A 89 2.85 5.93 -2.65
N ALA A 90 2.25 7.03 -2.20
CA ALA A 90 2.97 8.30 -2.02
C ALA A 90 4.09 8.21 -0.97
N GLY A 91 3.84 7.49 0.12
CA GLY A 91 4.84 7.22 1.14
C GLY A 91 6.01 6.38 0.61
N SER A 92 5.76 5.40 -0.27
CA SER A 92 6.81 4.60 -0.91
C SER A 92 7.65 5.41 -1.92
N TYR A 93 7.04 6.40 -2.58
CA TYR A 93 7.74 7.29 -3.50
C TYR A 93 8.62 8.32 -2.78
N THR A 94 8.23 8.74 -1.58
CA THR A 94 8.93 9.77 -0.81
C THR A 94 10.44 9.52 -0.68
N PRO A 95 10.91 8.35 -0.23
CA PRO A 95 12.34 8.10 -0.14
C PRO A 95 13.05 8.04 -1.50
N VAL A 96 12.42 7.46 -2.52
CA VAL A 96 13.00 7.42 -3.87
C VAL A 96 13.18 8.84 -4.42
N CYS A 97 12.20 9.72 -4.18
CA CYS A 97 12.24 11.10 -4.63
C CYS A 97 13.24 11.95 -3.84
N LEU A 98 13.35 11.75 -2.52
CA LEU A 98 14.21 12.58 -1.68
C LEU A 98 15.67 12.11 -1.64
N LEU A 99 15.92 10.81 -1.85
CA LEU A 99 17.24 10.19 -1.64
C LEU A 99 17.78 9.53 -2.92
N GLY A 100 16.90 8.89 -3.72
CA GLY A 100 17.32 8.15 -4.92
C GLY A 100 17.39 8.99 -6.20
N LEU A 101 16.93 10.25 -6.18
CA LEU A 101 16.87 11.12 -7.34
C LEU A 101 17.52 12.48 -7.06
N PRO A 102 18.14 13.11 -8.08
CA PRO A 102 18.54 14.51 -7.99
C PRO A 102 17.33 15.41 -7.69
N THR A 103 17.53 16.47 -6.91
CA THR A 103 16.46 17.38 -6.46
C THR A 103 15.58 17.92 -7.60
N SER A 104 16.17 18.16 -8.78
CA SER A 104 15.46 18.64 -9.98
C SER A 104 14.43 17.66 -10.54
N TRP A 105 14.57 16.37 -10.23
CA TRP A 105 13.61 15.31 -10.57
C TRP A 105 12.78 14.90 -9.37
N GLY A 106 13.43 14.74 -8.22
CA GLY A 106 12.83 14.23 -7.00
C GLY A 106 11.68 15.09 -6.47
N ILE A 107 11.91 16.39 -6.31
CA ILE A 107 10.90 17.29 -5.72
C ILE A 107 9.65 17.44 -6.62
N PRO A 108 9.77 17.71 -7.94
CA PRO A 108 8.60 17.76 -8.80
C PRO A 108 7.80 16.46 -8.78
N LEU A 109 8.47 15.30 -8.86
CA LEU A 109 7.80 14.00 -8.85
C LEU A 109 7.09 13.75 -7.51
N LEU A 110 7.73 14.10 -6.39
CA LEU A 110 7.13 14.01 -5.07
C LEU A 110 5.84 14.81 -4.97
N CYS A 111 5.86 16.07 -5.43
CA CYS A 111 4.68 16.94 -5.45
C CYS A 111 3.56 16.36 -6.30
N VAL A 112 3.88 15.84 -7.49
CA VAL A 112 2.91 15.19 -8.37
C VAL A 112 2.27 14.00 -7.66
N VAL A 113 3.07 13.08 -7.14
CA VAL A 113 2.57 11.85 -6.52
C VAL A 113 1.67 12.15 -5.31
N TRP A 114 2.08 13.05 -4.42
CA TRP A 114 1.27 13.43 -3.26
C TRP A 114 -0.01 14.18 -3.66
N SER A 115 0.03 15.01 -4.71
CA SER A 115 -1.16 15.67 -5.24
C SER A 115 -2.16 14.67 -5.80
N PHE A 116 -1.70 13.71 -6.60
CA PHE A 116 -2.55 12.64 -7.12
C PHE A 116 -3.08 11.73 -6.00
N ALA A 117 -2.28 11.44 -4.98
CA ALA A 117 -2.74 10.69 -3.82
C ALA A 117 -3.84 11.45 -3.07
N ALA A 118 -3.68 12.76 -2.85
CA ALA A 118 -4.71 13.60 -2.23
C ALA A 118 -6.01 13.60 -3.05
N VAL A 119 -5.93 13.78 -4.38
CA VAL A 119 -7.09 13.69 -5.27
C VAL A 119 -7.75 12.31 -5.19
N GLY A 120 -6.97 11.23 -5.23
CA GLY A 120 -7.47 9.86 -5.10
C GLY A 120 -8.20 9.62 -3.78
N ILE A 121 -7.67 10.13 -2.66
CA ILE A 121 -8.32 10.07 -1.35
C ILE A 121 -9.64 10.85 -1.37
N LEU A 122 -9.67 12.07 -1.91
CA LEU A 122 -10.90 12.87 -1.99
C LEU A 122 -11.97 12.17 -2.84
N VAL A 123 -11.61 11.67 -4.02
CA VAL A 123 -12.50 10.88 -4.88
C VAL A 123 -13.04 9.67 -4.10
N LYS A 124 -12.19 9.01 -3.31
CA LYS A 124 -12.61 7.86 -2.50
C LYS A 124 -13.60 8.24 -1.41
N GLN A 125 -13.40 9.36 -0.73
CA GLN A 125 -14.28 9.76 0.37
C GLN A 125 -15.64 10.27 -0.12
N PHE A 126 -15.68 10.96 -1.26
CA PHE A 126 -16.89 11.65 -1.76
C PHE A 126 -17.60 10.95 -2.92
N ALA A 127 -16.93 10.07 -3.68
CA ALA A 127 -17.48 9.48 -4.91
C ALA A 127 -17.29 7.96 -5.04
N PHE A 128 -17.08 7.26 -3.92
CA PHE A 128 -16.80 5.81 -3.84
C PHE A 128 -17.69 4.91 -4.71
N GLU A 129 -19.01 5.07 -4.64
CA GLU A 129 -19.96 4.19 -5.33
C GLU A 129 -20.08 4.51 -6.84
N ARG A 130 -19.79 5.75 -7.24
CA ARG A 130 -20.03 6.24 -8.60
C ARG A 130 -18.89 5.87 -9.56
N PHE A 131 -17.67 5.68 -9.07
CA PHE A 131 -16.47 5.56 -9.90
C PHE A 131 -15.55 4.37 -9.55
N LYS A 132 -16.12 3.23 -9.16
CA LYS A 132 -15.35 2.03 -8.75
C LYS A 132 -14.28 1.60 -9.75
N VAL A 133 -14.58 1.63 -11.06
CA VAL A 133 -13.63 1.24 -12.12
C VAL A 133 -12.48 2.24 -12.26
N LEU A 134 -12.79 3.53 -12.20
CA LEU A 134 -11.78 4.59 -12.27
C LEU A 134 -10.83 4.48 -11.07
N GLU A 135 -11.36 4.20 -9.88
CA GLU A 135 -10.57 4.08 -8.65
C GLU A 135 -9.51 2.98 -8.75
N TYR A 136 -9.90 1.76 -9.15
CA TYR A 136 -8.93 0.66 -9.31
C TYR A 136 -7.89 0.94 -10.39
N SER A 137 -8.24 1.74 -11.41
CA SER A 137 -7.32 2.13 -12.49
C SER A 137 -6.31 3.18 -12.05
N LEU A 138 -6.64 4.02 -11.06
CA LEU A 138 -5.72 5.05 -10.55
C LEU A 138 -4.54 4.44 -9.80
N TYR A 139 -4.70 3.28 -9.15
CA TYR A 139 -3.63 2.62 -8.41
C TYR A 139 -2.41 2.25 -9.27
N PRO A 140 -2.54 1.51 -10.39
CA PRO A 140 -1.39 1.20 -11.25
C PRO A 140 -0.86 2.44 -11.97
N ILE A 141 -1.71 3.40 -12.37
CA ILE A 141 -1.26 4.64 -13.01
C ILE A 141 -0.34 5.42 -12.06
N LEU A 142 -0.77 5.63 -10.83
CA LEU A 142 0.03 6.32 -9.83
C LEU A 142 1.24 5.47 -9.41
N GLY A 143 1.06 4.15 -9.31
CA GLY A 143 2.11 3.21 -8.93
C GLY A 143 3.29 3.16 -9.91
N TRP A 144 3.06 3.44 -11.20
CA TRP A 144 4.09 3.40 -12.24
C TRP A 144 4.56 4.77 -12.73
N ILE A 145 4.10 5.88 -12.14
CA ILE A 145 4.51 7.22 -12.55
C ILE A 145 6.03 7.44 -12.46
N LEU A 146 6.71 6.68 -11.60
CA LEU A 146 8.17 6.67 -11.47
C LEU A 146 8.89 6.33 -12.78
N VAL A 147 8.26 5.61 -13.72
CA VAL A 147 8.84 5.28 -15.03
C VAL A 147 9.22 6.52 -15.82
N VAL A 148 8.52 7.64 -15.62
CA VAL A 148 8.87 8.94 -16.23
C VAL A 148 10.29 9.39 -15.82
N ALA A 149 10.72 9.04 -14.60
CA ALA A 149 12.05 9.32 -14.09
C ALA A 149 13.06 8.19 -14.35
N ALA A 150 12.75 7.18 -15.18
CA ALA A 150 13.61 6.01 -15.40
C ALA A 150 15.06 6.36 -15.78
N PRO A 151 15.34 7.32 -16.68
CA PRO A 151 16.73 7.70 -16.98
C PRO A 151 17.47 8.28 -15.77
N ALA A 152 16.77 8.97 -14.86
CA ALA A 152 17.37 9.49 -13.63
C ALA A 152 17.60 8.36 -12.62
N LEU A 153 16.63 7.46 -12.44
CA LEU A 153 16.76 6.28 -11.58
C LEU A 153 17.96 5.40 -11.98
N LEU A 154 18.08 5.06 -13.27
CA LEU A 154 19.16 4.22 -13.80
C LEU A 154 20.56 4.81 -13.60
N ARG A 155 20.66 6.13 -13.43
CA ARG A 155 21.94 6.83 -13.20
C ARG A 155 22.28 7.04 -11.74
N ASN A 156 21.28 7.07 -10.86
CA ASN A 156 21.47 7.48 -9.46
C ASN A 156 21.23 6.35 -8.45
N MET A 157 20.62 5.24 -8.87
CA MET A 157 20.36 4.09 -8.00
C MET A 157 21.16 2.87 -8.47
N THR A 158 21.57 2.06 -7.52
CA THR A 158 22.26 0.80 -7.75
C THR A 158 21.32 -0.24 -8.38
N PRO A 159 21.87 -1.27 -9.07
CA PRO A 159 21.06 -2.35 -9.63
C PRO A 159 20.21 -3.09 -8.58
N VAL A 160 20.69 -3.20 -7.35
CA VAL A 160 19.97 -3.86 -6.25
C VAL A 160 18.75 -3.04 -5.84
N GLU A 161 18.91 -1.73 -5.63
CA GLU A 161 17.81 -0.83 -5.26
C GLU A 161 16.72 -0.79 -6.33
N LEU A 162 17.14 -0.72 -7.61
CA LEU A 162 16.23 -0.73 -8.76
C LEU A 162 15.49 -2.06 -8.89
N SER A 163 16.17 -3.18 -8.65
CA SER A 163 15.58 -4.51 -8.74
C SER A 163 14.54 -4.72 -7.65
N LEU A 164 14.80 -4.27 -6.42
CA LEU A 164 13.84 -4.30 -5.31
C LEU A 164 12.64 -3.39 -5.59
N LEU A 165 12.88 -2.18 -6.12
CA LEU A 165 11.82 -1.24 -6.48
C LEU A 165 10.92 -1.80 -7.58
N LEU A 166 11.53 -2.38 -8.63
CA LEU A 166 10.82 -3.03 -9.72
C LEU A 166 10.03 -4.26 -9.23
N ALA A 167 10.64 -5.11 -8.40
CA ALA A 167 9.98 -6.27 -7.82
C ALA A 167 8.75 -5.85 -7.00
N GLY A 168 8.85 -4.80 -6.17
CA GLY A 168 7.72 -4.26 -5.43
C GLY A 168 6.60 -3.76 -6.33
N GLY A 169 6.93 -2.98 -7.37
CA GLY A 169 5.96 -2.50 -8.36
C GLY A 169 5.26 -3.65 -9.13
N LEU A 170 6.02 -4.68 -9.50
CA LEU A 170 5.46 -5.88 -10.15
C LEU A 170 4.57 -6.69 -9.21
N LEU A 171 4.95 -6.88 -7.95
CA LEU A 171 4.13 -7.59 -6.96
C LEU A 171 2.77 -6.90 -6.76
N TYR A 172 2.74 -5.57 -6.63
CA TYR A 172 1.47 -4.81 -6.60
C TYR A 172 0.66 -5.03 -7.88
N THR A 173 1.32 -4.94 -9.04
CA THR A 173 0.66 -5.07 -10.34
C THR A 173 0.06 -6.46 -10.56
N ILE A 174 0.78 -7.52 -10.18
CA ILE A 174 0.32 -8.91 -10.28
C ILE A 174 -0.82 -9.19 -9.30
N GLY A 175 -0.80 -8.57 -8.12
CA GLY A 175 -1.87 -8.71 -7.13
C GLY A 175 -3.22 -8.13 -7.59
N ILE A 176 -3.23 -7.05 -8.38
CA ILE A 176 -4.48 -6.40 -8.84
C ILE A 176 -5.41 -7.37 -9.59
N PRO A 177 -4.95 -8.13 -10.59
CA PRO A 177 -5.69 -9.23 -11.20
C PRO A 177 -6.36 -10.19 -10.23
N VAL A 178 -5.68 -10.55 -9.14
CA VAL A 178 -6.19 -11.49 -8.14
C VAL A 178 -7.36 -10.88 -7.37
N LEU A 179 -7.24 -9.62 -6.99
CA LEU A 179 -8.30 -8.87 -6.31
C LEU A 179 -9.51 -8.65 -7.23
N VAL A 180 -9.30 -8.19 -8.46
CA VAL A 180 -10.38 -7.82 -9.40
C VAL A 180 -11.13 -9.04 -9.94
N ARG A 181 -10.42 -10.14 -10.20
CA ARG A 181 -11.05 -11.37 -10.71
C ARG A 181 -11.55 -12.29 -9.59
N GLU A 182 -11.23 -11.98 -8.34
CA GLU A 182 -11.53 -12.81 -7.18
C GLU A 182 -11.02 -14.25 -7.33
N ARG A 183 -9.86 -14.40 -8.00
CA ARG A 183 -9.24 -15.69 -8.35
C ARG A 183 -7.70 -15.59 -8.34
N PRO A 184 -6.98 -16.65 -7.93
CA PRO A 184 -7.51 -17.93 -7.45
C PRO A 184 -8.10 -17.81 -6.04
N ASP A 185 -9.04 -18.68 -5.72
CA ASP A 185 -9.70 -18.74 -4.41
C ASP A 185 -9.52 -20.15 -3.82
N PRO A 186 -8.32 -20.46 -3.30
CA PRO A 186 -7.93 -21.84 -3.03
C PRO A 186 -8.70 -22.47 -1.88
N TRP A 187 -8.99 -21.71 -0.82
CA TRP A 187 -9.82 -22.14 0.30
C TRP A 187 -10.81 -21.02 0.69
N PRO A 188 -11.98 -20.93 0.03
CA PRO A 188 -12.90 -19.80 0.17
C PRO A 188 -13.38 -19.51 1.60
N ARG A 189 -13.34 -20.49 2.50
CA ARG A 189 -13.73 -20.32 3.92
C ARG A 189 -12.58 -19.97 4.85
N THR A 190 -11.33 -20.20 4.44
CA THR A 190 -10.16 -20.00 5.30
C THR A 190 -9.19 -19.01 4.70
N PHE A 191 -8.63 -19.28 3.52
CA PHE A 191 -7.62 -18.48 2.84
C PHE A 191 -7.96 -18.40 1.34
N GLY A 192 -8.45 -17.25 0.91
CA GLY A 192 -8.97 -17.02 -0.43
C GLY A 192 -8.17 -16.00 -1.23
N TYR A 193 -8.78 -15.51 -2.32
CA TYR A 193 -8.16 -14.53 -3.24
C TYR A 193 -7.69 -13.25 -2.53
N HIS A 194 -8.43 -12.79 -1.53
CA HIS A 194 -8.13 -11.55 -0.83
C HIS A 194 -6.91 -11.68 0.08
N GLU A 195 -6.70 -12.86 0.66
CA GLU A 195 -5.50 -13.17 1.43
C GLU A 195 -4.27 -13.29 0.52
N ILE A 196 -4.43 -13.82 -0.70
CA ILE A 196 -3.38 -13.78 -1.72
C ILE A 196 -3.03 -12.33 -2.09
N TRP A 197 -4.05 -11.48 -2.31
CA TRP A 197 -3.86 -10.06 -2.52
C TRP A 197 -3.08 -9.40 -1.37
N HIS A 198 -3.47 -9.65 -0.11
CA HIS A 198 -2.71 -9.17 1.06
C HIS A 198 -1.28 -9.70 1.10
N GLY A 199 -1.04 -10.93 0.62
CA GLY A 199 0.31 -11.47 0.49
C GLY A 199 1.16 -10.64 -0.48
N PHE A 200 0.62 -10.29 -1.64
CA PHE A 200 1.28 -9.43 -2.62
C PHE A 200 1.58 -8.03 -2.07
N THR A 201 0.63 -7.40 -1.36
CA THR A 201 0.84 -6.06 -0.79
C THR A 201 1.89 -6.06 0.30
N VAL A 202 1.92 -7.09 1.16
CA VAL A 202 2.95 -7.24 2.21
C VAL A 202 4.32 -7.50 1.59
N ALA A 203 4.42 -8.39 0.61
CA ALA A 203 5.68 -8.68 -0.07
C ALA A 203 6.22 -7.44 -0.82
N ALA A 204 5.34 -6.70 -1.51
CA ALA A 204 5.72 -5.47 -2.18
C ALA A 204 6.18 -4.39 -1.19
N GLY A 205 5.48 -4.26 -0.06
CA GLY A 205 5.90 -3.42 1.06
C GLY A 205 7.29 -3.78 1.59
N ALA A 206 7.60 -5.08 1.73
CA ALA A 206 8.91 -5.54 2.14
C ALA A 206 10.01 -5.19 1.13
N CYS A 207 9.75 -5.33 -0.17
CA CYS A 207 10.67 -4.89 -1.23
C CYS A 207 10.97 -3.38 -1.14
N HIS A 208 9.93 -2.55 -1.01
CA HIS A 208 10.10 -1.10 -0.88
C HIS A 208 10.80 -0.71 0.43
N PHE A 209 10.54 -1.44 1.53
CA PHE A 209 11.23 -1.22 2.80
C PHE A 209 12.73 -1.53 2.67
N ALA A 210 13.08 -2.61 1.96
CA ALA A 210 14.48 -2.94 1.68
C ALA A 210 15.14 -1.88 0.79
N THR A 211 14.48 -1.41 -0.28
CA THR A 211 14.98 -0.29 -1.09
C THR A 211 15.24 0.94 -0.23
N MET A 212 14.31 1.29 0.66
CA MET A 212 14.47 2.43 1.55
C MET A 212 15.64 2.23 2.54
N GLY A 213 15.78 1.05 3.12
CA GLY A 213 16.90 0.72 4.00
C GLY A 213 18.28 0.82 3.34
N LEU A 214 18.35 0.72 2.01
CA LEU A 214 19.57 0.98 1.25
C LEU A 214 19.77 2.49 1.02
N LEU A 215 18.71 3.21 0.66
CA LEU A 215 18.77 4.65 0.36
C LEU A 215 19.10 5.53 1.58
N ILE A 216 18.73 5.16 2.81
CA ILE A 216 18.95 6.00 4.00
C ILE A 216 20.41 6.08 4.48
N ARG A 217 21.30 5.25 3.92
CA ARG A 217 22.70 5.11 4.33
C ARG A 217 23.69 5.75 3.34
N GLY A 218 23.19 6.33 2.24
CA GLY A 218 23.98 7.01 1.21
C GLY A 218 23.88 8.52 1.35
#